data_AF-A0A2E6DTE0-F1
#
_entry.id   AF-A0A2E6DTE0-F1
#
_cell.length_a   1.000
_cell.length_b   1.000
_cell.length_c   1.000
_cell.angle_alpha   90.00
_cell.angle_beta   90.00
_cell.angle_gamma   90.00
#
_symmetry.space_group_name_H-M   'P 1'
#
loop_
_entity.id
_entity.type
_entity.pdbx_description
1 polymer ?
#
loop_
_entity_poly.entity_id
_entity_poly.type
_entity_poly.pdbx_seq_one_letter_code
_entity_poly.pdbx_strand_id
1 'polypeptide(L)'
;MKNDNHTFPTLPVLPDSARRRVSNGGILMEHKISVQIADKTGHTQLMLSPAETVEAIQQNSSAWIYADNKLVQPSMVDEENLTTVSSVRILPGLVGGY
;
A
#
# COMPACT_ATOMS: atom_id res chain seq x y z
N MET A 1 -1.71 -16.31 -60.91
CA MET A 1 -0.84 -15.14 -60.66
C MET A 1 -0.59 -15.10 -59.17
N LYS A 2 0.57 -15.57 -58.73
CA LYS A 2 1.79 -14.78 -58.47
C LYS A 2 1.61 -13.79 -57.29
N ASN A 3 2.01 -14.19 -56.08
CA ASN A 3 3.20 -13.69 -55.35
C ASN A 3 2.74 -12.60 -54.33
N ASP A 4 3.32 -12.32 -53.15
CA ASP A 4 4.70 -12.44 -52.68
C ASP A 4 4.75 -12.65 -51.15
N ASN A 5 5.72 -13.47 -50.75
CA ASN A 5 6.16 -13.73 -49.39
C ASN A 5 6.72 -12.46 -48.73
N HIS A 6 6.06 -11.93 -47.71
CA HIS A 6 6.68 -11.03 -46.75
C HIS A 6 7.02 -11.81 -45.48
N THR A 7 8.17 -12.48 -45.53
CA THR A 7 8.87 -12.97 -44.35
C THR A 7 9.35 -11.75 -43.57
N PHE A 8 8.65 -11.43 -42.47
CA PHE A 8 9.18 -10.53 -41.46
C PHE A 8 10.27 -11.29 -40.68
N PRO A 9 11.45 -10.68 -40.41
CA PRO A 9 12.46 -11.33 -39.58
C PRO A 9 11.89 -11.52 -38.17
N THR A 10 11.93 -12.76 -37.67
CA THR A 10 11.55 -13.06 -36.29
C THR A 10 12.47 -12.27 -35.37
N LEU A 11 11.92 -11.40 -34.52
CA LEU A 11 12.70 -10.78 -33.44
C LEU A 11 13.04 -11.86 -32.41
N PRO A 12 14.23 -11.83 -31.77
CA PRO A 12 14.53 -12.72 -30.67
C PRO A 12 13.56 -12.43 -29.50
N VAL A 13 12.81 -13.45 -29.08
CA VAL A 13 12.05 -13.41 -27.83
C VAL A 13 13.03 -13.28 -26.66
N LEU A 14 13.05 -12.11 -26.02
CA LEU A 14 13.80 -11.88 -24.78
C LEU A 14 13.20 -12.76 -23.65
N PRO A 15 14.02 -13.31 -22.72
CA PRO A 15 13.50 -14.07 -21.59
C PRO A 15 12.64 -13.19 -20.65
N ASP A 16 11.56 -13.79 -20.14
CA ASP A 16 10.49 -13.29 -19.26
C ASP A 16 10.94 -12.61 -17.94
N SER A 17 12.25 -12.45 -17.71
CA SER A 17 12.82 -11.93 -16.45
C SER A 17 12.91 -10.40 -16.36
N ALA A 18 12.38 -9.66 -17.33
CA ALA A 18 12.32 -8.20 -17.31
C ALA A 18 10.94 -7.64 -16.90
N ARG A 19 10.10 -8.44 -16.23
CA ARG A 19 8.92 -7.95 -15.52
C ARG A 19 9.30 -7.26 -14.21
N ARG A 20 10.18 -6.25 -14.27
CA ARG A 20 10.27 -5.28 -13.18
C ARG A 20 8.99 -4.47 -13.27
N ARG A 21 8.01 -4.83 -12.42
CA ARG A 21 6.75 -4.11 -12.21
C ARG A 21 7.04 -2.61 -12.26
N VAL A 22 6.66 -1.98 -13.37
CA VAL A 22 6.45 -0.55 -13.38
C VAL A 22 5.33 -0.34 -12.38
N SER A 23 5.68 0.22 -11.23
CA SER A 23 4.72 0.63 -10.23
C SER A 23 3.78 1.60 -10.95
N ASN A 24 2.54 1.18 -11.12
CA ASN A 24 1.45 2.07 -11.47
C ASN A 24 1.34 3.08 -10.32
N GLY A 25 2.14 4.14 -10.36
CA GLY A 25 1.94 5.37 -9.60
C GLY A 25 0.73 6.08 -10.21
N GLY A 26 -0.44 5.46 -10.06
CA GLY A 26 -1.70 6.06 -10.42
C GLY A 26 -1.87 7.30 -9.56
N ILE A 27 -1.97 8.46 -10.21
CA ILE A 27 -2.74 9.64 -9.78
C ILE A 27 -3.14 9.67 -8.29
N LEU A 28 -2.16 9.75 -7.38
CA LEU A 28 -2.45 9.75 -5.96
C LEU A 28 -2.98 11.14 -5.61
N MET A 29 -4.30 11.20 -5.50
CA MET A 29 -5.03 12.31 -4.88
C MET A 29 -4.27 12.75 -3.63
N GLU A 30 -4.08 14.07 -3.46
CA GLU A 30 -3.37 14.71 -2.33
C GLU A 30 -4.06 14.50 -0.96
N HIS A 31 -4.75 13.37 -0.77
CA HIS A 31 -5.37 13.00 0.48
C HIS A 31 -4.29 12.55 1.47
N LYS A 32 -3.95 13.45 2.39
CA LYS A 32 -3.00 13.16 3.47
C LYS A 32 -3.77 12.73 4.72
N ILE A 33 -3.40 11.57 5.22
CA ILE A 33 -3.94 10.98 6.43
C ILE A 33 -2.92 11.17 7.54
N SER A 34 -3.39 11.61 8.70
CA SER A 34 -2.57 11.69 9.89
C SER A 34 -2.43 10.31 10.53
N VAL A 35 -1.30 9.64 10.30
CA VAL A 35 -0.96 8.34 10.87
C VAL A 35 -0.19 8.54 12.17
N GLN A 36 -0.74 8.09 13.29
CA GLN A 36 -0.12 8.19 14.60
C GLN A 36 0.33 6.81 15.08
N ILE A 37 1.63 6.56 15.10
CA ILE A 37 2.22 5.31 15.56
C ILE A 37 2.61 5.50 17.03
N ALA A 38 1.93 4.83 17.95
CA ALA A 38 2.36 4.81 19.34
C ALA A 38 3.50 3.82 19.53
N ASP A 39 4.39 4.11 20.46
CA ASP A 39 5.47 3.25 20.90
C ASP A 39 5.63 3.36 22.43
N LYS A 40 6.47 2.52 23.04
CA LYS A 40 6.78 2.55 24.48
C LYS A 40 7.28 3.91 24.96
N THR A 41 7.87 4.71 24.07
CA THR A 41 8.42 6.04 24.37
C THR A 41 7.43 7.18 24.14
N GLY A 42 6.26 6.93 23.54
CA GLY A 42 5.27 7.97 23.23
C GLY A 42 4.47 7.69 21.95
N HIS A 43 4.33 8.69 21.08
CA HIS A 43 3.75 8.50 19.76
C HIS A 43 4.44 9.38 18.72
N THR A 44 4.54 8.86 17.51
CA THR A 44 5.03 9.56 16.33
C THR A 44 3.84 9.83 15.42
N GLN A 45 3.67 11.07 14.97
CA GLN A 45 2.64 11.44 14.01
C GLN A 45 3.28 11.71 12.65
N LEU A 46 2.75 11.06 11.62
CA LEU A 46 3.21 11.09 10.24
C LEU A 46 2.03 11.50 9.35
N MET A 47 2.27 12.27 8.31
CA MET A 47 1.26 12.56 7.29
C MET A 47 1.57 11.70 6.07
N LEU A 48 0.77 10.66 5.85
CA LEU A 48 0.98 9.68 4.80
C LEU A 48 -0.21 9.67 3.84
N SER A 49 0.04 9.28 2.61
CA SER A 49 -1.03 9.00 1.65
C SER A 49 -1.82 7.74 2.07
N PRO A 50 -3.05 7.53 1.57
CA PRO A 50 -3.79 6.28 1.79
C PRO A 50 -2.97 5.03 1.46
N ALA A 51 -2.31 4.99 0.30
CA ALA A 51 -1.42 3.88 -0.10
C ALA A 51 -0.33 3.59 0.95
N GLU A 52 0.47 4.60 1.29
CA GLU A 52 1.55 4.52 2.28
C GLU A 52 1.03 4.10 3.66
N THR A 53 -0.19 4.55 4.01
CA THR A 53 -0.83 4.19 5.27
C THR A 53 -1.25 2.72 5.28
N VAL A 54 -1.80 2.20 4.17
CA VAL A 54 -2.07 0.75 4.02
C VAL A 54 -0.78 -0.04 4.22
N GLU A 55 0.32 0.39 3.59
CA GLU A 55 1.62 -0.29 3.76
C GLU A 55 2.11 -0.25 5.20
N ALA A 56 2.03 0.90 5.87
CA ALA A 56 2.38 1.05 7.28
C ALA A 56 1.52 0.17 8.20
N ILE A 57 0.23 0.04 7.89
CA ILE A 57 -0.70 -0.85 8.59
C ILE A 57 -0.32 -2.32 8.38
N GLN A 58 -0.02 -2.73 7.14
CA GLN A 58 0.38 -4.11 6.84
C GLN A 58 1.70 -4.49 7.51
N GLN A 59 2.68 -3.57 7.52
CA GLN A 59 3.94 -3.75 8.26
C GLN A 59 3.71 -3.93 9.77
N ASN A 60 2.63 -3.38 10.30
CA ASN A 60 2.22 -3.47 11.70
C ASN A 60 0.95 -4.32 11.87
N SER A 61 0.82 -5.43 11.14
CA SER A 61 -0.39 -6.28 11.18
C SER A 61 -0.72 -6.86 12.57
N SER A 62 0.27 -6.94 13.47
CA SER A 62 0.08 -7.36 14.87
C SER A 62 -0.34 -6.22 15.82
N ALA A 63 -0.42 -4.99 15.31
CA ALA A 63 -0.80 -3.80 16.04
C ALA A 63 -2.30 -3.53 15.93
N TRP A 64 -2.85 -2.79 16.89
CA TRP A 64 -4.21 -2.30 16.84
C TRP A 64 -4.29 -1.05 15.99
N ILE A 65 -5.05 -1.13 14.90
CA ILE A 65 -5.23 -0.03 13.96
C ILE A 65 -6.55 0.64 14.26
N TYR A 66 -6.51 1.93 14.52
CA TYR A 66 -7.69 2.77 14.71
C TYR A 66 -7.80 3.72 13.54
N ALA A 67 -8.85 3.62 12.74
CA ALA A 67 -9.18 4.62 11.72
C ALA A 67 -10.36 5.45 12.23
N ASP A 68 -10.17 6.78 12.35
CA ASP A 68 -11.19 7.70 12.89
C ASP A 68 -11.75 7.24 14.25
N ASN A 69 -10.86 6.89 15.18
CA ASN A 69 -11.19 6.33 16.50
C ASN A 69 -11.97 4.98 16.49
N LYS A 70 -12.13 4.32 15.35
CA LYS A 70 -12.69 2.96 15.26
C LYS A 70 -11.58 1.94 15.07
N LEU A 71 -11.58 0.89 15.88
CA LEU A 71 -10.67 -0.23 15.67
C LEU A 71 -11.05 -0.94 14.36
N VAL A 72 -10.10 -1.02 13.44
CA VAL A 72 -10.23 -1.68 12.14
C VAL A 72 -9.19 -2.80 12.05
N GLN A 73 -9.54 -3.87 11.34
CA GLN A 73 -8.59 -4.94 11.10
C GLN A 73 -7.63 -4.55 9.96
N PRO A 74 -6.31 -4.72 10.12
CA PRO A 74 -5.34 -4.36 9.09
C PRO A 74 -5.61 -5.07 7.75
N SER A 75 -6.14 -6.30 7.80
CA SER A 75 -6.48 -7.09 6.60
C SER A 75 -7.77 -6.64 5.89
N MET A 76 -8.57 -5.77 6.51
CA MET A 76 -9.83 -5.25 5.98
C MET A 76 -9.72 -3.75 5.63
N VAL A 77 -8.52 -3.16 5.76
CA VAL A 77 -8.26 -1.76 5.45
C VAL A 77 -7.66 -1.67 4.05
N ASP A 78 -8.38 -0.96 3.18
CA ASP A 78 -7.97 -0.65 1.81
C ASP A 78 -7.83 0.86 1.61
N GLU A 79 -7.18 1.24 0.51
CA GLU A 79 -6.97 2.65 0.13
C GLU A 79 -8.29 3.44 0.04
N GLU A 80 -9.38 2.81 -0.42
CA GLU A 80 -10.70 3.43 -0.47
C GLU A 80 -11.27 3.71 0.92
N ASN A 81 -11.11 2.77 1.87
CA ASN A 81 -11.50 3.01 3.26
C ASN A 81 -10.72 4.20 3.83
N LEU A 82 -9.43 4.26 3.49
CA LEU A 82 -8.52 5.30 3.92
C LEU A 82 -8.77 6.68 3.27
N THR A 83 -9.36 6.71 2.10
CA THR A 83 -9.74 7.95 1.41
C THR A 83 -10.81 8.74 2.16
N THR A 84 -11.61 8.07 2.99
CA THR A 84 -12.66 8.73 3.81
C THR A 84 -12.19 9.10 5.21
N VAL A 85 -11.11 8.49 5.70
CA VAL A 85 -10.57 8.78 7.03
C VAL A 85 -9.45 9.81 6.97
N SER A 86 -9.44 10.69 7.96
CA SER A 86 -8.43 11.75 8.08
C SER A 86 -7.33 11.41 9.09
N SER A 87 -7.61 10.48 10.01
CA SER A 87 -6.68 10.07 11.06
C SER A 87 -6.67 8.56 11.24
N VAL A 88 -5.47 8.00 11.28
CA VAL A 88 -5.20 6.59 11.59
C VAL A 88 -4.26 6.55 12.78
N ARG A 89 -4.46 5.62 13.70
CA ARG A 89 -3.58 5.41 14.84
C ARG A 89 -3.20 3.94 14.92
N ILE A 90 -1.91 3.68 14.91
CA ILE A 90 -1.32 2.36 15.05
C ILE A 90 -0.82 2.25 16.48
N LEU A 91 -1.48 1.43 17.28
CA LEU A 91 -1.07 1.14 18.65
C LEU A 91 -0.44 -0.24 18.69
N PRO A 92 0.76 -0.43 19.25
CA PRO A 92 1.27 -1.76 19.49
C PRO A 92 0.23 -2.47 20.34
N GLY A 93 -0.16 -3.68 19.93
CA GLY A 93 -1.18 -4.43 20.66
C GLY A 93 -0.81 -4.45 22.12
N LEU A 94 -1.75 -4.05 22.99
CA LEU A 94 -1.63 -4.28 24.44
C LEU A 94 -1.75 -5.79 24.65
N VAL A 95 -0.67 -6.51 24.32
CA VAL A 95 -0.42 -7.82 24.89
C VAL A 95 -0.20 -7.54 26.37
N GLY A 96 -1.27 -7.69 27.16
CA GLY A 96 -1.13 -7.87 28.60
C GLY A 96 -0.10 -8.96 28.76
N GLY A 97 1.07 -8.61 29.31
CA GLY A 97 2.19 -9.54 29.40
C GLY A 97 1.73 -10.82 30.09
N TYR A 98 2.11 -11.97 29.55
CA TYR A 98 2.83 -13.07 30.21
C TYR A 98 3.20 -14.12 29.17
#